data_AF-A7NIB8-F1
#
_entry.id   AF-A7NIB8-F1
#
_cell.length_a   1.000
_cell.length_b   1.000
_cell.length_c   1.000
_cell.angle_alpha   90.00
_cell.angle_beta   90.00
_cell.angle_gamma   90.00
#
_symmetry.space_group_name_H-M   'P 1'
#
loop_
_entity.id
_entity.type
_entity.pdbx_description
1 polymer ?
#
loop_
_entity_poly.entity_id
_entity_poly.type
_entity_poly.pdbx_seq_one_letter_code
_entity_poly.pdbx_strand_id
1 'polypeptide(L)'
;MADTQTRRSATDLQSANASSSTTLAPRQRPTPLWGRSRNQTQAQADSGRPQRGSRLTSFWKALIITSFVINIVLLTVVLLLVGFIFQWRQQIASTAVQGQGFAADNVAELRSIVAGLQGATIRTTIPLDQPLPLKDAGVVVPVDQQTTVTLVEPVPLQLSGADIDLGNGNRLRANNIRLTLPAGTPLRIALKMDIPLDDVTIPVRLNVPVEIPLKDTELGPQFQRLGWLVDRLVGPLAPVLGLDPIPPAPPAPRYQPSQQP
;
A
#
# COMPACT_ATOMS: atom_id res chain seq x y z
N MET A 1 20.36 -14.54 -36.59
CA MET A 1 20.17 -13.14 -36.99
C MET A 1 20.32 -12.28 -35.75
N ALA A 2 21.29 -11.37 -35.80
CA ALA A 2 21.64 -10.30 -34.84
C ALA A 2 22.19 -10.70 -33.45
N ASP A 3 23.49 -11.05 -33.44
CA ASP A 3 24.43 -10.73 -32.36
C ASP A 3 24.83 -9.25 -32.41
N THR A 4 25.06 -8.59 -31.27
CA THR A 4 26.27 -7.74 -31.12
C THR A 4 26.61 -7.46 -29.65
N GLN A 5 27.86 -7.77 -29.33
CA GLN A 5 28.57 -7.56 -28.08
C GLN A 5 29.51 -6.33 -28.22
N THR A 6 30.19 -5.94 -27.13
CA THR A 6 31.40 -5.05 -27.06
C THR A 6 31.09 -3.53 -26.97
N ARG A 7 31.79 -2.65 -26.23
CA ARG A 7 33.16 -2.61 -25.69
C ARG A 7 33.35 -1.50 -24.64
N ARG A 8 34.40 -1.70 -23.83
CA ARG A 8 35.03 -0.88 -22.76
C ARG A 8 35.65 0.45 -23.23
N SER A 9 35.87 1.38 -22.28
CA SER A 9 37.13 2.10 -21.90
C SER A 9 36.74 3.27 -20.96
N ALA A 10 37.16 3.40 -19.69
CA ALA A 10 38.49 3.66 -19.12
C ALA A 10 39.12 5.01 -19.56
N THR A 11 39.37 5.94 -18.62
CA THR A 11 40.73 6.39 -18.21
C THR A 11 40.67 7.67 -17.34
N ASP A 12 41.30 7.52 -16.17
CA ASP A 12 42.04 8.43 -15.28
C ASP A 12 42.18 9.94 -15.52
N LEU A 13 42.36 10.64 -14.39
CA LEU A 13 43.45 11.59 -14.02
C LEU A 13 43.14 12.02 -12.57
N GLN A 14 43.77 11.58 -11.47
CA GLN A 14 45.16 11.42 -11.04
C GLN A 14 45.99 12.70 -11.01
N SER A 15 46.12 13.32 -9.84
CA SER A 15 47.32 14.00 -9.25
C SER A 15 46.89 14.86 -8.04
N ALA A 16 47.62 15.01 -6.92
CA ALA A 16 48.81 14.37 -6.37
C ALA A 16 49.02 14.86 -4.91
N ASN A 17 49.73 14.05 -4.11
CA ASN A 17 50.67 14.41 -3.01
C ASN A 17 50.12 15.06 -1.72
N ALA A 18 50.57 14.75 -0.50
CA ALA A 18 51.72 13.98 -0.02
C ALA A 18 51.50 13.48 1.43
N SER A 19 52.21 12.40 1.76
CA SER A 19 52.67 11.86 3.06
C SER A 19 52.75 12.85 4.23
N SER A 20 52.52 12.48 5.50
CA SER A 20 53.32 11.51 6.28
C SER A 20 52.68 11.21 7.66
N SER A 21 52.64 9.92 8.01
CA SER A 21 52.80 9.24 9.32
C SER A 21 52.76 9.98 10.67
N THR A 22 52.25 9.26 11.70
CA THR A 22 52.88 9.03 13.04
C THR A 22 52.01 9.37 14.28
N THR A 23 51.36 8.32 14.84
CA THR A 23 51.64 7.80 16.21
C THR A 23 50.79 8.24 17.44
N LEU A 24 50.13 7.21 18.00
CA LEU A 24 49.85 6.83 19.42
C LEU A 24 48.98 7.71 20.34
N ALA A 25 47.91 7.08 20.86
CA ALA A 25 47.26 7.34 22.16
C ALA A 25 48.13 6.77 23.32
N PRO A 26 47.72 6.74 24.62
CA PRO A 26 46.63 7.39 25.39
C PRO A 26 47.10 7.99 26.76
N ARG A 27 46.13 8.26 27.67
CA ARG A 27 46.16 7.99 29.15
C ARG A 27 46.21 9.18 30.17
N GLN A 28 45.09 9.32 30.88
CA GLN A 28 44.86 9.49 32.34
C GLN A 28 45.43 10.68 33.18
N ARG A 29 44.48 11.28 33.93
CA ARG A 29 44.54 12.00 35.25
C ARG A 29 45.54 11.40 36.26
N PRO A 30 46.02 12.09 37.34
CA PRO A 30 45.21 12.89 38.29
C PRO A 30 45.88 14.13 38.99
N THR A 31 45.03 14.87 39.73
CA THR A 31 45.28 15.83 40.85
C THR A 31 46.19 15.25 41.97
N PRO A 32 46.67 15.98 43.04
CA PRO A 32 46.06 17.15 43.73
C PRO A 32 47.03 18.15 44.49
N LEU A 33 46.43 19.02 45.33
CA LEU A 33 46.90 19.61 46.62
C LEU A 33 47.76 20.92 46.69
N TRP A 34 47.07 21.97 47.18
CA TRP A 34 47.38 22.81 48.38
C TRP A 34 48.44 23.95 48.34
N GLY A 35 48.09 25.04 49.03
CA GLY A 35 49.01 26.07 49.57
C GLY A 35 48.61 27.51 49.22
N ARG A 36 47.72 28.17 49.95
CA ARG A 36 48.00 29.02 51.13
C ARG A 36 49.08 30.10 50.90
N SER A 37 48.68 31.37 50.75
CA SER A 37 48.91 32.40 51.77
C SER A 37 48.32 33.75 51.36
N ARG A 38 47.83 34.46 52.37
CA ARG A 38 47.38 35.85 52.37
C ARG A 38 48.57 36.79 52.09
N ASN A 39 48.27 38.00 51.63
CA ASN A 39 48.43 39.20 52.46
C ASN A 39 47.76 40.41 51.80
N GLN A 40 46.84 41.01 52.55
CA GLN A 40 46.52 42.43 52.43
C GLN A 40 47.73 43.22 52.92
N THR A 41 48.15 44.22 52.15
CA THR A 41 48.65 45.47 52.74
C THR A 41 48.27 46.62 51.81
N GLN A 42 47.40 47.49 52.31
CA GLN A 42 47.30 48.87 51.87
C GLN A 42 48.64 49.57 52.15
N ALA A 43 49.15 50.30 51.16
CA ALA A 43 49.98 51.48 51.38
C ALA A 43 49.74 52.45 50.22
N GLN A 44 49.12 53.58 50.54
CA GLN A 44 49.09 54.80 49.73
C GLN A 44 50.51 55.36 49.61
N ALA A 45 50.89 55.85 48.44
CA ALA A 45 51.07 57.28 48.15
C ALA A 45 51.90 57.48 46.87
N ASP A 46 51.46 58.46 46.08
CA ASP A 46 52.22 59.31 45.15
C ASP A 46 53.34 58.68 44.32
N SER A 47 53.33 58.73 42.98
CA SER A 47 53.17 59.95 42.19
C SER A 47 53.43 59.56 40.73
N GLY A 48 52.75 60.22 39.79
CA GLY A 48 53.11 60.11 38.37
C GLY A 48 51.94 60.11 37.41
N ARG A 49 51.29 61.27 37.24
CA ARG A 49 50.90 61.66 35.88
C ARG A 49 52.09 62.38 35.27
N PRO A 50 52.53 61.92 34.10
CA PRO A 50 52.39 62.81 32.95
C PRO A 50 51.40 62.23 31.95
N GLN A 51 50.52 63.12 31.51
CA GLN A 51 49.73 62.98 30.31
C GLN A 51 50.67 62.76 29.10
N ARG A 52 50.38 61.78 28.24
CA ARG A 52 50.28 61.94 26.77
C ARG A 52 50.34 60.60 26.03
N GLY A 53 49.14 60.16 25.65
CA GLY A 53 48.86 59.38 24.45
C GLY A 53 47.51 59.82 23.94
N SER A 54 47.42 61.09 23.51
CA SER A 54 46.20 61.83 23.14
C SER A 54 45.57 61.33 21.83
N ARG A 55 45.37 60.02 21.72
CA ARG A 55 44.63 59.33 20.65
C ARG A 55 43.69 58.26 21.19
N LEU A 56 43.93 57.67 22.38
CA LEU A 56 43.03 56.67 22.98
C LEU A 56 41.78 57.25 23.67
N THR A 57 41.80 58.51 24.07
CA THR A 57 40.62 59.19 24.63
C THR A 57 39.52 59.36 23.59
N SER A 58 39.90 59.57 22.33
CA SER A 58 38.96 59.62 21.21
C SER A 58 38.38 58.24 20.90
N PHE A 59 39.17 57.16 21.00
CA PHE A 59 38.67 55.80 20.77
C PHE A 59 37.67 55.34 21.84
N TRP A 60 37.88 55.65 23.12
CA TRP A 60 36.92 55.30 24.18
C TRP A 60 35.61 56.09 24.06
N LYS A 61 35.70 57.40 23.76
CA LYS A 61 34.53 58.23 23.46
C LYS A 61 33.81 57.74 22.19
N ALA A 62 34.56 57.33 21.17
CA ALA A 62 33.98 56.77 19.94
C ALA A 62 33.25 55.45 20.18
N LEU A 63 33.76 54.57 21.06
CA LEU A 63 33.06 53.32 21.42
C LEU A 63 31.75 53.59 22.16
N ILE A 64 31.74 54.53 23.10
CA ILE A 64 30.52 54.91 23.83
C ILE A 64 29.50 55.56 22.89
N ILE A 65 29.93 56.49 22.05
CA ILE A 65 29.05 57.17 21.08
C ILE A 65 28.51 56.18 20.04
N THR A 66 29.34 55.25 19.55
CA THR A 66 28.92 54.24 18.56
C THR A 66 27.89 53.27 19.14
N SER A 67 28.10 52.77 20.37
CA SER A 67 27.12 51.93 21.06
C SER A 67 25.81 52.69 21.33
N PHE A 68 25.90 53.97 21.70
CA PHE A 68 24.74 54.82 21.92
C PHE A 68 23.95 55.06 20.63
N VAL A 69 24.62 55.34 19.51
CA VAL A 69 23.98 55.52 18.19
C VAL A 69 23.31 54.23 17.73
N ILE A 70 23.99 53.08 17.84
CA ILE A 70 23.41 51.78 17.44
C ILE A 70 22.17 51.47 18.27
N ASN A 71 22.21 51.69 19.59
CA ASN A 71 21.04 51.47 20.45
C ASN A 71 19.89 52.44 20.15
N ILE A 72 20.16 53.71 19.84
CA ILE A 72 19.12 54.66 19.41
C ILE A 72 18.49 54.20 18.10
N VAL A 73 19.29 53.78 17.12
CA VAL A 73 18.78 53.27 15.85
C VAL A 73 17.93 52.02 16.09
N LEU A 74 18.42 51.07 16.90
CA LEU A 74 17.69 49.86 17.25
C LEU A 74 16.35 50.18 17.95
N LEU A 75 16.37 51.08 18.92
CA LEU A 75 15.18 51.53 19.63
C LEU A 75 14.18 52.19 18.68
N THR A 76 14.67 53.00 17.74
CA THR A 76 13.84 53.65 16.72
C THR A 76 13.20 52.61 15.79
N VAL A 77 13.95 51.60 15.35
CA VAL A 77 13.42 50.49 14.54
C VAL A 77 12.35 49.72 15.30
N VAL A 78 12.59 49.39 16.58
CA VAL A 78 11.59 48.71 17.42
C VAL A 78 10.34 49.56 17.60
N LEU A 79 10.47 50.86 17.86
CA LEU A 79 9.33 51.78 17.97
C LEU A 79 8.52 51.89 16.68
N LEU A 80 9.20 51.94 15.52
CA LEU A 80 8.54 51.90 14.22
C LEU A 80 7.82 50.57 13.99
N LEU A 81 8.43 49.45 14.38
CA LEU A 81 7.81 48.12 14.28
C LEU A 81 6.56 48.01 15.17
N VAL A 82 6.64 48.53 16.40
CA VAL A 82 5.53 48.55 17.34
C VAL A 82 4.42 49.47 16.82
N GLY A 83 4.75 50.67 16.34
CA GLY A 83 3.79 51.58 15.70
C GLY A 83 3.11 50.96 14.48
N PHE A 84 3.88 50.24 13.65
CA PHE A 84 3.36 49.47 12.53
C PHE A 84 2.40 48.37 13.01
N ILE A 85 2.78 47.55 14.00
CA ILE A 85 1.90 46.52 14.55
C ILE A 85 0.61 47.14 15.12
N PHE A 86 0.68 48.27 15.82
CA PHE A 86 -0.52 48.95 16.36
C PHE A 86 -1.43 49.53 15.28
N GLN A 87 -0.87 50.04 14.19
CA GLN A 87 -1.62 50.55 13.04
C GLN A 87 -2.29 49.43 12.25
N TRP A 88 -1.60 48.29 12.07
CA TRP A 88 -2.07 47.15 11.28
C TRP A 88 -2.73 46.04 12.11
N ARG A 89 -2.90 46.25 13.43
CA ARG A 89 -3.44 45.24 14.37
C ARG A 89 -4.74 44.59 13.93
N GLN A 90 -5.65 45.37 13.32
CA GLN A 90 -6.96 44.88 12.89
C GLN A 90 -6.86 43.95 11.69
N GLN A 91 -5.96 44.25 10.74
CA GLN A 91 -5.73 43.43 9.55
C GLN A 91 -4.90 42.17 9.85
N ILE A 92 -3.95 42.28 10.78
CA ILE A 92 -3.17 41.14 11.28
C ILE A 92 -4.09 40.20 12.07
N ALA A 93 -4.96 40.73 12.92
CA ALA A 93 -5.92 39.93 13.68
C ALA A 93 -6.94 39.23 12.76
N SER A 94 -7.49 39.92 11.75
CA SER A 94 -8.43 39.30 10.80
C SER A 94 -7.76 38.21 9.96
N THR A 95 -6.51 38.44 9.52
CA THR A 95 -5.76 37.45 8.73
C THR A 95 -5.32 36.25 9.57
N ALA A 96 -4.97 36.46 10.84
CA ALA A 96 -4.64 35.38 11.76
C ALA A 96 -5.87 34.50 12.07
N VAL A 97 -7.04 35.12 12.30
CA VAL A 97 -8.29 34.37 12.55
C VAL A 97 -8.78 33.66 11.28
N GLN A 98 -8.71 34.31 10.12
CA GLN A 98 -9.04 33.66 8.84
C GLN A 98 -8.06 32.52 8.49
N GLY A 99 -6.77 32.70 8.76
CA GLY A 99 -5.75 31.67 8.58
C GLY A 99 -5.93 30.48 9.52
N GLN A 100 -6.38 30.72 10.75
CA GLN A 100 -6.74 29.66 11.70
C GLN A 100 -8.00 28.90 11.28
N GLY A 101 -9.04 29.60 10.82
CA GLY A 101 -10.26 28.97 10.30
C GLY A 101 -9.97 28.11 9.06
N PHE A 102 -9.23 28.65 8.10
CA PHE A 102 -8.78 27.90 6.93
C PHE A 102 -7.96 26.65 7.33
N ALA A 103 -7.01 26.79 8.26
CA ALA A 103 -6.22 25.65 8.72
C ALA A 103 -7.08 24.59 9.44
N ALA A 104 -8.03 25.02 10.28
CA ALA A 104 -8.92 24.13 11.01
C ALA A 104 -9.84 23.33 10.05
N ASP A 105 -10.43 24.01 9.08
CA ASP A 105 -11.37 23.40 8.12
C ASP A 105 -10.67 22.36 7.23
N ASN A 106 -9.51 22.72 6.66
CA ASN A 106 -8.74 21.79 5.81
C ASN A 106 -8.24 20.57 6.60
N VAL A 107 -7.88 20.77 7.87
CA VAL A 107 -7.42 19.69 8.75
C VAL A 107 -8.57 18.76 9.14
N ALA A 108 -9.75 19.31 9.44
CA ALA A 108 -10.94 18.53 9.70
C ALA A 108 -11.35 17.73 8.46
N GLU A 109 -11.30 18.34 7.28
CA GLU A 109 -11.57 17.69 6.00
C GLU A 109 -10.57 16.54 5.75
N LEU A 110 -9.26 16.78 5.91
CA LEU A 110 -8.24 15.74 5.75
C LEU A 110 -8.48 14.56 6.68
N ARG A 111 -8.80 14.80 7.96
CA ARG A 111 -9.15 13.73 8.92
C ARG A 111 -10.38 12.95 8.48
N SER A 112 -11.40 13.64 7.96
CA SER A 112 -12.62 13.00 7.46
C SER A 112 -12.35 12.11 6.24
N ILE A 113 -11.50 12.56 5.30
CA ILE A 113 -11.12 11.79 4.11
C ILE A 113 -10.36 10.53 4.53
N VAL A 114 -9.39 10.65 5.45
CA VAL A 114 -8.61 9.50 5.90
C VAL A 114 -9.47 8.49 6.66
N ALA A 115 -10.39 8.96 7.51
CA ALA A 115 -11.36 8.09 8.18
C ALA A 115 -12.31 7.40 7.16
N GLY A 116 -12.75 8.14 6.14
CA GLY A 116 -13.55 7.59 5.04
C GLY A 116 -12.80 6.51 4.25
N LEU A 117 -11.51 6.72 3.96
CA LEU A 117 -10.67 5.73 3.26
C LEU A 117 -10.48 4.44 4.08
N GLN A 118 -10.36 4.54 5.40
CA GLN A 118 -10.28 3.36 6.27
C GLN A 118 -11.56 2.52 6.28
N GLY A 119 -12.73 3.16 6.10
CA GLY A 119 -14.04 2.51 6.09
C GLY A 119 -14.57 2.13 4.69
N ALA A 120 -13.88 2.52 3.62
CA ALA A 120 -14.37 2.33 2.26
C ALA A 120 -14.28 0.87 1.77
N THR A 121 -15.03 0.56 0.72
CA THR A 121 -15.08 -0.79 0.10
C THR A 121 -14.79 -0.72 -1.40
N ILE A 122 -14.08 -1.73 -1.91
CA ILE A 122 -13.85 -1.94 -3.34
C ILE A 122 -14.98 -2.82 -3.86
N ARG A 123 -15.75 -2.30 -4.82
CA ARG A 123 -16.82 -3.04 -5.49
C ARG A 123 -16.36 -3.40 -6.89
N THR A 124 -16.23 -4.70 -7.16
CA THR A 124 -15.79 -5.19 -8.46
C THR A 124 -16.49 -6.49 -8.81
N THR A 125 -16.52 -6.82 -10.09
CA THR A 125 -17.03 -8.09 -10.59
C THR A 125 -15.87 -8.90 -11.11
N ILE A 126 -15.66 -10.09 -10.54
CA ILE A 126 -14.60 -10.99 -10.96
C ILE A 126 -15.20 -11.97 -11.99
N PRO A 127 -14.73 -11.96 -13.25
CA PRO A 127 -15.13 -12.97 -14.21
C PRO A 127 -14.42 -14.29 -13.87
N LEU A 128 -15.19 -15.33 -13.65
CA LEU A 128 -14.72 -16.70 -13.50
C LEU A 128 -15.01 -17.44 -14.80
N ASP A 129 -13.96 -17.75 -15.56
CA ASP A 129 -14.01 -18.61 -16.75
C ASP A 129 -13.24 -19.88 -16.41
N GLN A 130 -13.93 -20.82 -15.74
CA GLN A 130 -13.33 -22.08 -15.33
C GLN A 130 -14.08 -23.25 -15.97
N PRO A 131 -13.39 -24.13 -16.72
CA PRO A 131 -13.98 -25.36 -17.21
C PRO A 131 -14.34 -26.26 -16.02
N LEU A 132 -15.59 -26.70 -15.96
CA LEU A 132 -16.05 -27.68 -14.97
C LEU A 132 -16.00 -29.08 -15.62
N PRO A 133 -15.06 -29.95 -15.20
CA PRO A 133 -15.04 -31.32 -15.69
C PRO A 133 -16.18 -32.11 -15.05
N LEU A 134 -16.90 -32.89 -15.85
CA LEU A 134 -17.95 -33.80 -15.36
C LEU A 134 -17.41 -35.18 -14.96
N LYS A 135 -16.10 -35.40 -15.11
CA LYS A 135 -15.43 -36.62 -14.63
C LYS A 135 -15.77 -36.86 -13.16
N ASP A 136 -16.13 -38.09 -12.85
CA ASP A 136 -16.46 -38.55 -11.50
C ASP A 136 -17.71 -37.89 -10.86
N ALA A 137 -18.45 -37.05 -11.60
CA ALA A 137 -19.67 -36.40 -11.10
C ALA A 137 -20.91 -37.31 -11.18
N GLY A 138 -20.79 -38.51 -11.78
CA GLY A 138 -21.87 -39.48 -11.91
C GLY A 138 -23.03 -39.01 -12.78
N VAL A 139 -22.79 -38.04 -13.67
CA VAL A 139 -23.81 -37.48 -14.55
C VAL A 139 -24.05 -38.43 -15.73
N VAL A 140 -25.25 -38.99 -15.78
CA VAL A 140 -25.72 -39.87 -16.86
C VAL A 140 -26.88 -39.21 -17.60
N VAL A 141 -26.86 -39.30 -18.93
CA VAL A 141 -27.98 -38.87 -19.77
C VAL A 141 -28.72 -40.13 -20.24
N PRO A 142 -29.97 -40.34 -19.78
CA PRO A 142 -30.78 -41.44 -20.26
C PRO A 142 -31.28 -41.15 -21.67
N VAL A 143 -31.06 -42.08 -22.58
CA VAL A 143 -31.61 -42.07 -23.94
C VAL A 143 -32.74 -43.07 -24.00
N ASP A 144 -33.95 -42.63 -24.33
CA ASP A 144 -35.10 -43.47 -24.64
C ASP A 144 -35.72 -42.97 -25.94
N GLN A 145 -35.25 -43.51 -27.07
CA GLN A 145 -35.66 -43.06 -28.40
C GLN A 145 -35.97 -44.23 -29.33
N GLN A 146 -36.98 -44.05 -30.18
CA GLN A 146 -37.23 -44.99 -31.28
C GLN A 146 -36.40 -44.59 -32.49
N THR A 147 -35.52 -45.46 -32.94
CA THR A 147 -34.63 -45.20 -34.07
C THR A 147 -34.68 -46.35 -35.07
N THR A 148 -34.36 -46.06 -36.33
CA THR A 148 -34.24 -47.06 -37.38
C THR A 148 -32.77 -47.35 -37.59
N VAL A 149 -32.33 -48.56 -37.22
CA VAL A 149 -30.97 -49.04 -37.47
C VAL A 149 -30.94 -49.88 -38.74
N THR A 150 -29.81 -49.90 -39.44
CA THR A 150 -29.63 -50.73 -40.63
C THR A 150 -28.73 -51.91 -40.28
N LEU A 151 -29.12 -53.13 -40.66
CA LEU A 151 -28.29 -54.31 -40.45
C LEU A 151 -26.98 -54.19 -41.25
N VAL A 152 -25.85 -54.36 -40.57
CA VAL A 152 -24.51 -54.38 -41.20
C VAL A 152 -24.12 -55.77 -41.69
N GLU A 153 -24.71 -56.83 -41.12
CA GLU A 153 -24.45 -58.21 -41.47
C GLU A 153 -25.76 -59.03 -41.47
N PRO A 154 -25.81 -60.18 -42.17
CA PRO A 154 -26.98 -61.05 -42.14
C PRO A 154 -27.22 -61.64 -40.74
N VAL A 155 -28.44 -61.48 -40.21
CA VAL A 155 -28.81 -61.97 -38.86
C VAL A 155 -29.75 -63.16 -38.97
N PRO A 156 -29.38 -64.36 -38.49
CA PRO A 156 -30.27 -65.51 -38.44
C PRO A 156 -31.27 -65.36 -37.28
N LEU A 157 -32.55 -65.51 -37.58
CA LEU A 157 -33.66 -65.54 -36.64
C LEU A 157 -34.23 -66.95 -36.54
N GLN A 158 -34.52 -67.37 -35.31
CA GLN A 158 -35.31 -68.57 -35.02
C GLN A 158 -36.64 -68.13 -34.45
N LEU A 159 -37.71 -68.33 -35.20
CA LEU A 159 -39.04 -67.92 -34.81
C LEU A 159 -39.84 -69.15 -34.37
N SER A 160 -40.42 -69.08 -33.17
CA SER A 160 -41.38 -70.04 -32.67
C SER A 160 -42.80 -69.51 -32.87
N GLY A 161 -43.67 -70.31 -33.49
CA GLY A 161 -45.07 -69.94 -33.73
C GLY A 161 -45.26 -68.78 -34.72
N ALA A 162 -44.38 -68.66 -35.72
CA ALA A 162 -44.52 -67.65 -36.75
C ALA A 162 -45.66 -67.97 -37.72
N ASP A 163 -46.50 -66.96 -38.00
CA ASP A 163 -47.49 -66.97 -39.08
C ASP A 163 -46.90 -66.13 -40.22
N ILE A 164 -46.35 -66.80 -41.23
CA ILE A 164 -45.75 -66.15 -42.40
C ILE A 164 -46.77 -66.15 -43.52
N ASP A 165 -47.18 -64.96 -43.95
CA ASP A 165 -47.98 -64.77 -45.15
C ASP A 165 -47.07 -64.85 -46.38
N LEU A 166 -47.30 -65.83 -47.25
CA LEU A 166 -46.57 -65.99 -48.52
C LEU A 166 -47.26 -65.25 -49.67
N GLY A 167 -48.40 -64.60 -49.42
CA GLY A 167 -49.27 -64.06 -50.45
C GLY A 167 -50.12 -65.14 -51.13
N ASN A 168 -51.06 -64.69 -51.97
CA ASN A 168 -51.94 -65.53 -52.78
C ASN A 168 -52.78 -66.56 -51.98
N GLY A 169 -53.15 -66.22 -50.73
CA GLY A 169 -53.96 -67.08 -49.86
C GLY A 169 -53.17 -68.18 -49.15
N ASN A 170 -51.85 -68.25 -49.32
CA ASN A 170 -51.00 -69.24 -48.66
C ASN A 170 -50.39 -68.66 -47.39
N ARG A 171 -50.56 -69.37 -46.26
CA ARG A 171 -49.94 -69.01 -44.97
C ARG A 171 -49.12 -70.19 -44.48
N LEU A 172 -47.86 -69.95 -44.13
CA LEU A 172 -47.02 -70.93 -43.45
C LEU A 172 -47.12 -70.70 -41.95
N ARG A 173 -47.67 -71.69 -41.27
CA ARG A 173 -47.65 -71.79 -39.81
C ARG A 173 -46.70 -72.91 -39.45
N ALA A 174 -45.53 -72.55 -38.94
CA ALA A 174 -44.57 -73.54 -38.48
C ALA A 174 -44.04 -73.15 -37.10
N ASN A 175 -43.87 -74.17 -36.26
CA ASN A 175 -43.42 -74.01 -34.89
C ASN A 175 -41.93 -73.69 -34.80
N ASN A 176 -41.16 -73.91 -35.86
CA ASN A 176 -39.73 -73.62 -35.90
C ASN A 176 -39.31 -73.22 -37.32
N ILE A 177 -39.13 -71.91 -37.54
CA ILE A 177 -38.68 -71.36 -38.82
C ILE A 177 -37.33 -70.69 -38.62
N ARG A 178 -36.40 -70.98 -39.54
CA ARG A 178 -35.11 -70.31 -39.63
C ARG A 178 -35.17 -69.30 -40.77
N LEU A 179 -35.11 -68.02 -40.43
CA LEU A 179 -35.12 -66.92 -41.40
C LEU A 179 -33.83 -66.13 -41.25
N THR A 180 -33.16 -65.80 -42.34
CA THR A 180 -31.99 -64.90 -42.30
C THR A 180 -32.43 -63.53 -42.78
N LEU A 181 -32.34 -62.52 -41.92
CA LEU A 181 -32.50 -61.13 -42.32
C LEU A 181 -31.24 -60.69 -43.07
N PRO A 182 -31.34 -60.24 -44.33
CA PRO A 182 -30.18 -59.79 -45.09
C PRO A 182 -29.64 -58.46 -44.54
N ALA A 183 -28.34 -58.23 -44.73
CA ALA A 183 -27.73 -56.93 -44.49
C ALA A 183 -28.46 -55.84 -45.31
N GLY A 184 -28.51 -54.63 -44.78
CA GLY A 184 -29.25 -53.51 -45.38
C GLY A 184 -30.73 -53.46 -44.99
N THR A 185 -31.27 -54.45 -44.28
CA THR A 185 -32.65 -54.40 -43.78
C THR A 185 -32.79 -53.29 -42.71
N PRO A 186 -33.72 -52.33 -42.84
CA PRO A 186 -33.98 -51.34 -41.81
C PRO A 186 -34.83 -51.93 -40.70
N LEU A 187 -34.38 -51.84 -39.45
CA LEU A 187 -35.12 -52.24 -38.26
C LEU A 187 -35.42 -51.05 -37.38
N ARG A 188 -36.70 -50.88 -37.06
CA ARG A 188 -37.12 -49.91 -36.05
C ARG A 188 -36.98 -50.54 -34.67
N ILE A 189 -36.15 -49.93 -33.83
CA ILE A 189 -35.87 -50.39 -32.47
C ILE A 189 -36.18 -49.29 -31.46
N ALA A 190 -36.44 -49.66 -30.21
CA ALA A 190 -36.41 -48.74 -29.08
C ALA A 190 -35.00 -48.80 -28.47
N LEU A 191 -34.23 -47.73 -28.64
CA LEU A 191 -32.91 -47.58 -28.05
C LEU A 191 -33.08 -47.00 -26.63
N LYS A 192 -32.77 -47.84 -25.63
CA LYS A 192 -32.73 -47.46 -24.22
C LYS A 192 -31.31 -47.66 -23.69
N MET A 193 -30.59 -46.58 -23.42
CA MET A 193 -29.25 -46.64 -22.85
C MET A 193 -28.92 -45.40 -22.03
N ASP A 194 -28.09 -45.58 -21.01
CA ASP A 194 -27.55 -44.47 -20.21
C ASP A 194 -26.15 -44.13 -20.70
N ILE A 195 -25.96 -42.89 -21.16
CA ILE A 195 -24.67 -42.40 -21.65
C ILE A 195 -23.99 -41.65 -20.49
N PRO A 196 -22.82 -42.09 -20.00
CA PRO A 196 -22.04 -41.36 -19.01
C PRO A 196 -21.30 -40.17 -19.66
N LEU A 197 -21.20 -39.05 -18.95
CA LEU A 197 -20.55 -37.82 -19.42
C LEU A 197 -19.14 -37.60 -18.83
N ASP A 198 -18.43 -38.68 -18.50
CA ASP A 198 -17.18 -38.63 -17.74
C ASP A 198 -16.08 -37.79 -18.41
N ASP A 199 -16.04 -37.72 -19.75
CA ASP A 199 -15.02 -36.98 -20.50
C ASP A 199 -15.51 -35.60 -21.03
N VAL A 200 -16.69 -35.13 -20.60
CA VAL A 200 -17.26 -33.86 -21.05
C VAL A 200 -16.85 -32.73 -20.10
N THR A 201 -16.41 -31.60 -20.68
CA THR A 201 -16.10 -30.38 -19.94
C THR A 201 -17.10 -29.29 -20.31
N ILE A 202 -17.77 -28.71 -19.31
CA ILE A 202 -18.70 -27.59 -19.52
C ILE A 202 -17.95 -26.28 -19.30
N PRO A 203 -17.97 -25.32 -20.26
CA PRO A 203 -17.44 -23.99 -20.05
C PRO A 203 -18.38 -23.20 -19.13
N VAL A 204 -17.95 -22.92 -17.90
CA VAL A 204 -18.72 -22.10 -16.96
C VAL A 204 -18.16 -20.69 -16.96
N ARG A 205 -19.00 -19.72 -17.33
CA ARG A 205 -18.69 -18.28 -17.27
C ARG A 205 -19.60 -17.62 -16.24
N LEU A 206 -19.03 -17.26 -15.10
CA LEU A 206 -19.76 -16.62 -14.00
C LEU A 206 -19.17 -15.25 -13.70
N ASN A 207 -20.02 -14.24 -13.59
CA ASN A 207 -19.62 -12.91 -13.11
C ASN A 207 -19.99 -12.81 -11.64
N VAL A 208 -18.99 -12.89 -10.75
CA VAL A 208 -19.22 -12.83 -9.30
C VAL A 208 -19.00 -11.40 -8.81
N PRO A 209 -20.06 -10.69 -8.34
CA PRO A 209 -19.87 -9.41 -7.67
C PRO A 209 -19.24 -9.64 -6.30
N VAL A 210 -18.16 -8.92 -6.01
CA VAL A 210 -17.49 -8.96 -4.71
C VAL A 210 -17.39 -7.55 -4.13
N GLU A 211 -17.51 -7.46 -2.81
CA GLU A 211 -17.28 -6.26 -2.02
C GLU A 211 -16.12 -6.53 -1.07
N ILE A 212 -15.00 -5.83 -1.27
CA ILE A 212 -13.76 -6.03 -0.51
C ILE A 212 -13.53 -4.80 0.37
N PRO A 213 -13.69 -4.89 1.71
CA PRO A 213 -13.39 -3.77 2.59
C PRO A 213 -11.91 -3.40 2.54
N LEU A 214 -11.59 -2.10 2.39
CA LEU A 214 -10.20 -1.63 2.28
C LEU A 214 -9.36 -1.99 3.52
N LYS A 215 -9.98 -2.03 4.70
CA LYS A 215 -9.35 -2.48 5.96
C LYS A 215 -8.83 -3.93 5.91
N ASP A 216 -9.44 -4.78 5.09
CA ASP A 216 -9.12 -6.20 4.97
C ASP A 216 -8.13 -6.46 3.81
N THR A 217 -7.71 -5.40 3.12
CA THR A 217 -6.68 -5.45 2.06
C THR A 217 -5.30 -5.08 2.60
N GLU A 218 -4.27 -5.27 1.79
CA GLU A 218 -2.90 -4.81 2.09
C GLU A 218 -2.79 -3.29 2.30
N LEU A 219 -3.75 -2.51 1.80
CA LEU A 219 -3.79 -1.06 1.99
C LEU A 219 -4.38 -0.66 3.35
N GLY A 220 -5.11 -1.54 4.03
CA GLY A 220 -5.74 -1.26 5.32
C GLY A 220 -4.76 -0.74 6.37
N PRO A 221 -3.64 -1.45 6.65
CA PRO A 221 -2.61 -0.97 7.57
C PRO A 221 -1.98 0.37 7.16
N GLN A 222 -1.92 0.66 5.85
CA GLN A 222 -1.35 1.92 5.35
C GLN A 222 -2.29 3.11 5.63
N PHE A 223 -3.59 2.95 5.42
CA PHE A 223 -4.58 4.00 5.74
C PHE A 223 -4.73 4.21 7.24
N GLN A 224 -4.60 3.15 8.05
CA GLN A 224 -4.51 3.28 9.50
C GLN A 224 -3.32 4.15 9.88
N ARG A 225 -2.11 3.83 9.40
CA ARG A 225 -0.89 4.62 9.66
C ARG A 225 -1.01 6.07 9.22
N LEU A 226 -1.68 6.34 8.10
CA LEU A 226 -1.95 7.70 7.64
C LEU A 226 -2.84 8.46 8.64
N GLY A 227 -3.90 7.82 9.15
CA GLY A 227 -4.75 8.41 10.20
C GLY A 227 -3.96 8.76 11.45
N TRP A 228 -3.16 7.81 11.93
CA TRP A 228 -2.24 8.02 13.06
C TRP A 228 -1.26 9.18 12.84
N LEU A 229 -0.73 9.32 11.63
CA LEU A 229 0.19 10.40 11.29
C LEU A 229 -0.52 11.76 11.30
N VAL A 230 -1.69 11.84 10.66
CA VAL A 230 -2.50 13.06 10.62
C VAL A 230 -2.90 13.46 12.04
N ASP A 231 -3.41 12.52 12.83
CA ASP A 231 -3.80 12.80 14.22
C ASP A 231 -2.60 13.24 15.08
N ARG A 232 -1.41 12.67 14.87
CA ARG A 232 -0.19 13.10 15.57
C ARG A 232 0.25 14.53 15.19
N LEU A 233 0.09 14.92 13.93
CA LEU A 233 0.44 16.26 13.45
C LEU A 233 -0.57 17.30 13.91
N VAL A 234 -1.85 16.93 13.97
CA VAL A 234 -2.96 17.83 14.26
C VAL A 234 -3.24 17.94 15.76
N GLY A 235 -3.06 16.85 16.52
CA GLY A 235 -3.41 16.78 17.94
C GLY A 235 -2.88 17.94 18.79
N PRO A 236 -1.60 18.36 18.68
CA PRO A 236 -1.07 19.52 19.42
C PRO A 236 -1.73 20.85 19.05
N LEU A 237 -2.23 20.96 17.81
CA LEU A 237 -2.87 22.17 17.29
C LEU A 237 -4.39 22.14 17.45
N ALA A 238 -4.99 20.98 17.73
CA ALA A 238 -6.43 20.82 17.89
C ALA A 238 -7.08 21.84 18.85
N PRO A 239 -6.50 22.14 20.04
CA PRO A 239 -7.05 23.15 20.95
C PRO A 239 -6.99 24.58 20.39
N VAL A 240 -5.97 24.88 19.58
CA VAL A 240 -5.77 26.17 18.92
C VAL A 240 -6.69 26.32 17.70
N LEU A 241 -7.02 25.21 17.06
CA LEU A 241 -7.89 25.13 15.88
C LEU A 241 -9.37 24.94 16.23
N GLY A 242 -9.73 24.86 17.52
CA GLY A 242 -11.12 24.64 17.95
C GLY A 242 -11.67 23.26 17.58
N LEU A 243 -10.79 22.28 17.34
CA LEU A 243 -11.17 20.90 17.02
C LEU A 243 -11.31 20.09 18.31
N ASP A 244 -12.31 19.21 18.37
CA ASP A 244 -12.53 18.34 19.53
C ASP A 244 -11.28 17.49 19.85
N PRO A 245 -10.85 17.41 21.12
CA PRO A 245 -9.71 16.59 21.52
C PRO A 245 -10.01 15.10 21.31
N ILE A 246 -9.08 14.41 20.65
CA ILE A 246 -9.22 13.00 20.28
C ILE A 246 -8.92 12.12 21.52
N PRO A 247 -9.71 11.07 21.79
CA PRO A 247 -9.37 10.07 22.79
C PRO A 247 -8.02 9.40 22.47
N PRO A 248 -7.25 8.97 23.49
CA PRO A 248 -5.93 8.42 23.27
C PRO A 248 -6.00 7.17 22.37
N ALA A 249 -5.21 7.23 21.31
CA ALA A 249 -4.53 6.11 20.67
C ALA A 249 -4.67 4.76 21.41
N PRO A 250 -5.42 3.77 20.87
CA PRO A 250 -5.24 2.39 21.31
C PRO A 250 -3.75 2.01 21.21
N PRO A 251 -3.20 1.31 22.22
CA PRO A 251 -1.79 0.92 22.21
C PRO A 251 -1.49 0.15 20.92
N ALA A 252 -0.35 0.45 20.29
CA ALA A 252 0.08 -0.23 19.08
C ALA A 252 -0.03 -1.75 19.27
N PRO A 253 -0.61 -2.49 18.31
CA PRO A 253 -0.70 -3.94 18.41
C PRO A 253 0.71 -4.48 18.62
N ARG A 254 0.94 -5.07 19.81
CA ARG A 254 2.17 -5.80 20.09
C ARG A 254 2.17 -6.97 19.13
N TYR A 255 3.14 -7.03 18.23
CA TYR A 255 3.45 -8.24 17.47
C TYR A 255 3.66 -9.37 18.49
N GLN A 256 2.63 -10.20 18.71
CA GLN A 256 2.79 -11.50 19.30
C GLN A 256 3.09 -12.42 18.12
N PRO A 257 4.34 -12.90 17.96
CA PRO A 257 4.60 -13.94 16.99
C PRO A 257 3.68 -15.11 17.37
N SER A 258 2.81 -15.47 16.44
CA SER A 258 1.92 -16.62 16.54
C SER A 258 2.75 -17.84 16.93
N GLN A 259 2.55 -18.36 18.14
CA GLN A 259 3.02 -19.68 18.48
C GLN A 259 2.25 -20.66 17.59
N GLN A 260 2.99 -21.26 16.69
CA GLN A 260 2.52 -22.23 15.71
C GLN A 260 2.23 -23.55 16.44
N PRO A 261 1.04 -24.15 16.28
CA PRO A 261 0.80 -25.54 16.72
C PRO A 261 1.58 -26.54 15.85
#